data_AF-A0A2C1K586-F1
#
_entry.id   AF-A0A2C1K586-F1
#
_cell.length_a   1.000
_cell.length_b   1.000
_cell.length_c   1.000
_cell.angle_alpha   90.00
_cell.angle_beta   90.00
_cell.angle_gamma   90.00
#
_symmetry.space_group_name_H-M   'P 1'
#
loop_
_entity.id
_entity.type
_entity.pdbx_description
1 polymer ?
#
loop_
_entity_poly.entity_id
_entity_poly.type
_entity_poly.pdbx_seq_one_letter_code
_entity_poly.pdbx_strand_id
1 'polypeptide(L)' 'MIKKFADMIYLDNDVERLIILRKRLNKSQYEFAHDIGISTSYLGLIENYKYPFTTELKERIDQYLKQEQEIYEKDLFGHK' A
#
# COMPACT_ATOMS: atom_id res chain seq x y z
N MET A 1 -2.84 -11.59 6.67
CA MET A 1 -2.78 -10.14 6.38
C MET A 1 -1.32 -9.78 6.13
N ILE A 2 -1.02 -9.02 5.07
CA ILE A 2 0.36 -8.59 4.77
C ILE A 2 0.69 -7.46 5.75
N LYS A 3 1.77 -7.61 6.52
CA LYS A 3 2.08 -6.71 7.64
C LYS A 3 3.07 -5.61 7.26
N LYS A 4 3.94 -5.87 6.28
CA LYS A 4 4.90 -4.92 5.72
C LYS A 4 5.03 -5.11 4.21
N PHE A 5 5.40 -4.05 3.50
CA PHE A 5 5.65 -4.13 2.05
C PHE A 5 6.73 -5.17 1.69
N ALA A 6 7.75 -5.27 2.54
CA ALA A 6 8.85 -6.23 2.39
C ALA A 6 8.41 -7.71 2.54
N ASP A 7 7.23 -7.99 3.09
CA ASP A 7 6.73 -9.36 3.27
C ASP A 7 6.28 -9.99 1.93
N MET A 8 6.27 -9.23 0.84
CA MET A 8 6.03 -9.72 -0.52
C MET A 8 7.31 -10.29 -1.14
N ILE A 9 7.85 -11.33 -0.50
CA ILE A 9 9.19 -11.92 -0.74
C ILE A 9 9.35 -12.49 -2.17
N TYR A 10 8.27 -12.79 -2.88
CA TYR A 10 8.32 -13.41 -4.23
C TYR A 10 8.37 -12.43 -5.42
N LEU A 11 8.51 -11.13 -5.15
CA LEU A 11 8.57 -10.11 -6.19
C LEU A 11 9.88 -9.34 -6.06
N ASP A 12 10.74 -9.39 -7.08
CA ASP A 12 12.02 -8.67 -7.08
C ASP A 12 11.87 -7.17 -7.37
N ASN A 13 10.65 -6.72 -7.69
CA ASN A 13 10.37 -5.36 -8.14
C ASN A 13 9.36 -4.67 -7.22
N ASP A 14 9.76 -3.55 -6.61
CA ASP A 14 8.91 -2.77 -5.72
C ASP A 14 7.68 -2.20 -6.44
N VAL A 15 7.76 -1.86 -7.74
CA VAL A 15 6.57 -1.42 -8.49
C VAL A 15 5.56 -2.56 -8.64
N GLU A 16 6.01 -3.79 -8.89
CA GLU A 16 5.10 -4.96 -8.93
C GLU A 16 4.48 -5.25 -7.56
N ARG A 17 5.26 -5.12 -6.49
CA ARG A 17 4.75 -5.25 -5.11
C ARG A 17 3.64 -4.24 -4.82
N LEU A 18 3.83 -2.99 -5.25
CA LEU A 18 2.83 -1.92 -5.15
C LEU A 18 1.52 -2.28 -5.88
N ILE A 19 1.63 -2.70 -7.15
CA ILE A 19 0.47 -3.06 -7.97
C ILE A 19 -0.30 -4.23 -7.34
N ILE A 20 0.42 -5.26 -6.88
CA ILE A 20 -0.18 -6.45 -6.27
C ILE A 20 -0.80 -6.12 -4.92
N LEU A 21 -0.15 -5.28 -4.09
CA LEU A 21 -0.71 -4.81 -2.83
C LEU A 21 -2.07 -4.16 -3.05
N ARG A 22 -2.13 -3.15 -3.93
CA ARG A 22 -3.36 -2.42 -4.22
C ARG A 22 -4.47 -3.34 -4.70
N LYS A 23 -4.15 -4.26 -5.62
CA LYS A 23 -5.12 -5.26 -6.12
C LYS A 23 -5.62 -6.19 -5.01
N ARG A 24 -4.74 -6.63 -4.09
CA ARG A 24 -5.12 -7.48 -2.95
C ARG A 24 -5.99 -6.76 -1.93
N LEU A 25 -5.81 -5.45 -1.79
CA LEU A 25 -6.69 -4.58 -0.99
C LEU A 25 -8.01 -4.28 -1.70
N ASN A 26 -8.19 -4.75 -2.95
CA ASN A 26 -9.36 -4.49 -3.79
C ASN A 26 -9.65 -2.99 -3.98
N LYS A 27 -8.60 -2.17 -4.11
CA LYS A 27 -8.70 -0.72 -4.29
C LYS A 27 -8.37 -0.29 -5.72
N SER A 28 -9.12 0.68 -6.21
CA SER A 28 -8.74 1.45 -7.40
C SER A 28 -7.45 2.25 -7.15
N GLN A 29 -6.81 2.73 -8.23
CA GLN A 29 -5.67 3.65 -8.08
C GLN A 29 -6.08 4.93 -7.33
N TYR A 30 -7.31 5.40 -7.53
CA TYR A 30 -7.81 6.60 -6.86
C TYR A 30 -7.93 6.40 -5.35
N GLU A 31 -8.61 5.33 -4.92
CA GLU A 31 -8.80 5.03 -3.50
C GLU A 31 -7.47 4.81 -2.80
N PHE A 32 -6.58 3.99 -3.39
CA PHE A 32 -5.31 3.69 -2.76
C PHE A 32 -4.38 4.91 -2.69
N ALA A 33 -4.34 5.74 -3.75
CA ALA A 33 -3.57 6.99 -3.73
C ALA A 33 -4.08 7.94 -2.65
N HIS A 34 -5.40 8.07 -2.52
CA HIS A 34 -6.04 8.87 -1.48
C HIS A 34 -5.65 8.37 -0.06
N ASP A 35 -5.71 7.06 0.17
CA ASP A 35 -5.41 6.46 1.48
C ASP A 35 -3.95 6.66 1.91
N ILE A 36 -3.00 6.59 0.97
CA ILE A 36 -1.57 6.83 1.26
C ILE A 36 -1.15 8.29 1.09
N GLY A 37 -2.11 9.20 0.83
CA GLY A 37 -1.88 10.65 0.77
C GLY A 37 -1.07 11.13 -0.43
N ILE A 38 -1.18 10.50 -1.60
CA ILE A 38 -0.56 10.95 -2.86
C ILE A 38 -1.61 11.25 -3.94
N SER A 39 -1.18 11.89 -5.03
CA SER A 39 -2.07 12.06 -6.19
C SER A 39 -2.20 10.76 -6.98
N THR A 40 -3.40 10.50 -7.51
CA THR A 40 -3.67 9.36 -8.40
C THR A 40 -2.75 9.37 -9.62
N SER A 41 -2.46 10.55 -10.18
CA SER A 41 -1.54 10.69 -11.32
C SER A 41 -0.13 10.27 -10.96
N TYR A 42 0.38 10.63 -9.77
CA TYR A 42 1.70 10.20 -9.31
C TYR A 42 1.76 8.68 -9.15
N LEU A 43 0.75 8.08 -8.51
CA LEU A 43 0.64 6.62 -8.41
C LEU A 43 0.64 5.95 -9.78
N GLY A 44 -0.15 6.49 -10.72
CA GLY A 44 -0.21 5.99 -12.09
C GLY A 44 1.14 6.05 -12.81
N LEU A 45 1.92 7.12 -12.64
CA LEU A 45 3.25 7.23 -13.23
C LEU A 45 4.23 6.18 -12.67
N ILE A 46 4.14 5.87 -11.38
CA ILE A 46 4.96 4.84 -10.75
C ILE A 46 4.56 3.45 -11.26
N GLU A 47 3.26 3.11 -11.25
CA GLU A 47 2.77 1.81 -11.73
C GLU A 47 3.04 1.57 -13.22
N ASN A 48 3.16 2.63 -14.02
CA ASN A 48 3.53 2.56 -15.44
C ASN A 48 5.06 2.66 -15.67
N TYR A 49 5.88 2.53 -14.63
CA TYR A 49 7.34 2.59 -14.70
C TYR A 49 7.90 3.90 -15.28
N LYS A 50 7.12 4.98 -15.23
CA LYS A 50 7.54 6.32 -15.70
C LYS A 50 8.26 7.09 -14.60
N TYR A 51 7.95 6.80 -13.35
CA TYR A 51 8.58 7.40 -12.17
C TYR A 51 9.15 6.31 -11.26
N PRO A 52 10.29 6.57 -10.58
CA PRO A 52 10.89 5.60 -9.69
C PRO A 52 10.02 5.40 -8.44
N PHE A 53 10.02 4.19 -7.91
CA PHE A 53 9.50 3.89 -6.58
C PHE A 53 10.49 4.42 -5.53
N THR A 54 10.05 5.37 -4.70
CA THR A 54 10.92 6.06 -3.74
C THR A 54 10.79 5.49 -2.32
N THR A 55 11.81 5.72 -1.49
CA THR A 55 11.76 5.38 -0.06
C THR A 55 10.61 6.11 0.65
N GLU A 56 10.36 7.38 0.32
CA GLU A 56 9.23 8.14 0.88
C GLU A 56 7.88 7.47 0.58
N LEU A 57 7.68 7.00 -0.66
CA LEU A 57 6.46 6.28 -1.01
C LEU A 57 6.33 4.98 -0.20
N LYS A 58 7.44 4.26 -0.02
CA LYS A 58 7.47 3.06 0.82
C LYS A 58 7.04 3.35 2.26
N GLU A 59 7.55 4.43 2.85
CA GLU A 59 7.22 4.84 4.21
C GLU A 59 5.74 5.18 4.34
N ARG A 60 5.15 5.88 3.36
CA ARG A 60 3.70 6.16 3.35
C ARG A 60 2.86 4.88 3.28
N ILE A 61 3.25 3.94 2.43
CA ILE A 61 2.58 2.63 2.33
C ILE A 61 2.69 1.85 3.63
N ASP A 62 3.88 1.77 4.24
CA ASP A 62 4.09 1.06 5.50
C ASP A 62 3.28 1.71 6.66
N GLN A 63 3.17 3.05 6.68
CA GLN A 63 2.32 3.76 7.64
C GLN A 63 0.84 3.42 7.46
N TYR A 64 0.33 3.44 6.22
CA TYR A 64 -1.05 3.06 5.91
C TYR A 64 -1.34 1.62 6.35
N LEU A 65 -0.49 0.65 6.00
CA LEU A 65 -0.68 -0.76 6.38
C LEU A 65 -0.70 -0.95 7.91
N LYS A 66 0.13 -0.21 8.63
CA LYS A 66 0.14 -0.21 10.09
C LYS A 66 -1.20 0.29 10.66
N GLN A 67 -1.73 1.38 10.11
CA GLN A 67 -3.02 1.94 10.54
C GLN A 67 -4.17 0.96 10.30
N GLU A 68 -4.22 0.33 9.13
CA GLU A 68 -5.25 -0.68 8.82
C GLU A 68 -5.20 -1.86 9.78
N GLN A 69 -4.00 -2.30 10.16
CA GLN A 69 -3.82 -3.36 11.14
C GLN A 69 -4.34 -2.94 12.52
N GLU A 70 -3.99 -1.73 12.98
CA GLU A 70 -4.45 -1.21 14.28
C GLU A 70 -5.99 -1.07 14.33
N ILE A 71 -6.63 -0.66 13.22
CA ILE A 71 -8.09 -0.59 13.11
C ILE A 71 -8.69 -2.00 13.20
N TYR A 72 -8.18 -2.94 12.41
CA TYR A 72 -8.65 -4.32 12.42
C TYR A 72 -8.52 -4.98 13.80
N GLU A 73 -7.41 -4.76 14.50
CA GLU A 73 -7.20 -5.28 15.86
C GLU A 73 -8.20 -4.67 16.85
N LYS A 74 -8.44 -3.35 16.78
CA LYS A 74 -9.44 -2.69 17.65
C LYS A 74 -10.85 -3.23 17.42
N ASP A 75 -11.25 -3.42 16.17
CA ASP A 75 -12.57 -3.96 15.84
C ASP A 75 -12.74 -5.40 16.35
N LEU A 76 -11.69 -6.23 16.25
CA LEU A 76 -11.73 -7.62 16.69
C LEU A 76 -11.80 -7.76 18.22
N PHE A 77 -11.17 -6.85 18.97
CA PHE A 77 -11.09 -6.91 20.43
C PHE A 77 -12.04 -5.94 21.15
N GLY A 78 -12.77 -5.09 20.42
CA GLY A 78 -13.73 -4.11 20.95
C GLY A 78 -15.11 -4.67 21.31
N HIS A 79 -15.42 -5.92 20.95
CA HIS A 79 -16.66 -6.62 21.31
C HIS A 79 -16.53 -7.47 22.59
N LYS A 80 -15.98 -6.89 23.67
CA LYS A 80 -15.96 -7.50 25.01
C LYS A 80 -16.84 -6.74 25.99
#